data_AF-D9WCU4-F1
#
_entry.id   AF-D9WCU4-F1
#
_cell.length_a   1.000
_cell.length_b   1.000
_cell.length_c   1.000
_cell.angle_alpha   90.00
_cell.angle_beta   90.00
_cell.angle_gamma   90.00
#
_symmetry.space_group_name_H-M   'P 1'
#
loop_
_entity.id
_entity.type
_entity.pdbx_description
1 polymer ?
#
loop_
_entity_poly.entity_id
_entity_poly.type
_entity_poly.pdbx_seq_one_letter_code
_entity_poly.pdbx_strand_id
1 'polypeptide(L)'
;MNRESLPGRLVGRSARTGNRAQRVVYVAHEGEKTEKDYLQLLERAYRTREGKSSFRLVLMGAAGGLRPMATVDRVLEEAGPHDEKWVLFDRDAADNRDAEIPRAMRKAAENGVQVALSHPSFELWLLLHFKPWTSPESGLDGEIKKQLRQHKDAKGFKEYDRASGERGKGLDGQRAESLLGRGRV
;
A
#
# COMPACT_ATOMS: atom_id res chain seq x y z
N MET A 1 -6.90 19.43 65.99
CA MET A 1 -6.18 19.49 64.70
C MET A 1 -7.15 19.15 63.59
N ASN A 2 -7.04 19.87 62.48
CA ASN A 2 -8.10 20.17 61.52
C ASN A 2 -8.53 19.00 60.62
N ARG A 3 -9.79 19.08 60.21
CA ARG A 3 -10.40 18.36 59.07
C ARG A 3 -9.81 18.87 57.77
N GLU A 4 -9.57 17.99 56.80
CA GLU A 4 -9.83 18.28 55.39
C GLU A 4 -10.33 17.02 54.67
N SER A 5 -11.52 17.15 54.09
CA SER A 5 -12.12 16.25 53.11
C SER A 5 -11.83 16.82 51.73
N LEU A 6 -11.37 16.01 50.76
CA LEU A 6 -11.36 16.39 49.34
C LEU A 6 -11.69 15.18 48.44
N PRO A 7 -12.23 15.42 47.24
CA PRO A 7 -13.40 14.74 46.71
C PRO A 7 -13.15 14.00 45.39
N GLY A 8 -14.20 13.39 44.85
CA GLY A 8 -14.38 13.36 43.39
C GLY A 8 -14.11 12.01 42.73
N ARG A 9 -15.21 11.28 42.54
CA ARG A 9 -15.38 10.24 41.54
C ARG A 9 -14.91 10.74 40.16
N LEU A 10 -13.79 10.22 39.65
CA LEU A 10 -13.45 10.36 38.23
C LEU A 10 -14.23 9.32 37.44
N VAL A 11 -15.41 9.73 36.98
CA VAL A 11 -16.09 9.11 35.83
C VAL A 11 -15.21 9.36 34.60
N GLY A 12 -14.32 8.41 34.31
CA GLY A 12 -13.46 8.41 33.13
C GLY A 12 -14.13 7.71 31.95
N ARG A 13 -15.05 8.43 31.31
CA ARG A 13 -15.55 8.29 29.91
C ARG A 13 -15.60 6.88 29.30
N SER A 14 -16.80 6.31 29.30
CA SER A 14 -17.28 5.48 28.17
C SER A 14 -17.19 6.32 26.89
N ALA A 15 -16.23 5.99 26.03
CA ALA A 15 -16.14 6.59 24.70
C ALA A 15 -17.08 5.83 23.74
N ARG A 16 -18.34 6.27 23.79
CA ARG A 16 -19.29 6.41 22.66
C ARG A 16 -19.37 5.24 21.66
N THR A 17 -20.43 4.46 21.82
CA THR A 17 -21.22 3.99 20.68
C THR A 17 -21.65 5.19 19.82
N GLY A 18 -21.21 5.24 18.56
CA GLY A 18 -21.64 6.26 17.59
C GLY A 18 -20.83 6.21 16.31
N ASN A 19 -21.39 5.55 15.29
CA ASN A 19 -21.00 5.53 13.87
C ASN A 19 -19.47 5.63 13.61
N ARG A 20 -18.78 4.49 13.48
CA ARG A 20 -17.39 4.50 12.95
C ARG A 20 -17.46 5.09 11.55
N ALA A 21 -17.11 6.38 11.43
CA ALA A 21 -16.77 6.96 10.14
C ALA A 21 -15.77 6.01 9.48
N GLN A 22 -16.06 5.63 8.24
CA GLN A 22 -15.22 4.75 7.45
C GLN A 22 -13.77 5.28 7.52
N ARG A 23 -12.82 4.45 7.94
CA ARG A 23 -11.41 4.84 8.05
C ARG A 23 -10.92 5.31 6.68
N VAL A 24 -10.49 6.55 6.54
CA VAL A 24 -9.93 7.08 5.28
C VAL A 24 -8.41 7.08 5.38
N VAL A 25 -7.75 6.51 4.38
CA VAL A 25 -6.28 6.42 4.31
C VAL A 25 -5.81 7.05 3.02
N TYR A 26 -4.92 8.04 3.14
CA TYR A 26 -4.31 8.74 2.02
C TYR A 26 -3.02 8.01 1.65
N VAL A 27 -2.90 7.60 0.39
CA VAL A 27 -1.81 6.72 -0.06
C VAL A 27 -1.20 7.28 -1.34
N ALA A 28 0.05 7.73 -1.28
CA ALA A 28 0.82 8.03 -2.48
C ALA A 28 1.63 6.81 -2.93
N HIS A 29 1.77 6.62 -4.24
CA HIS A 29 2.47 5.47 -4.83
C HIS A 29 3.30 5.89 -6.05
N GLU A 30 4.37 5.15 -6.34
CA GLU A 30 5.29 5.46 -7.45
C GLU A 30 4.72 5.14 -8.83
N GLY A 31 4.35 3.89 -9.10
CA GLY A 31 3.89 3.45 -10.41
C GLY A 31 2.47 3.88 -10.71
N GLU A 32 2.13 4.10 -11.98
CA GLU A 32 0.82 4.66 -12.33
C GLU A 32 -0.31 3.61 -12.30
N LYS A 33 0.05 2.32 -12.38
CA LYS A 33 -0.92 1.24 -12.65
C LYS A 33 -0.92 0.12 -11.61
N THR A 34 0.18 -0.64 -11.48
CA THR A 34 0.18 -1.89 -10.68
C THR A 34 -0.23 -1.63 -9.22
N GLU A 35 0.38 -0.64 -8.57
CA GLU A 35 0.14 -0.29 -7.18
C GLU A 35 -1.27 0.24 -6.97
N LYS A 36 -1.73 1.10 -7.88
CA LYS A 36 -3.09 1.65 -7.88
C LYS A 36 -4.12 0.53 -7.99
N ASP A 37 -3.99 -0.35 -8.98
CA ASP A 37 -4.91 -1.46 -9.19
C ASP A 37 -4.89 -2.41 -7.98
N TYR A 38 -3.70 -2.72 -7.44
CA TYR A 38 -3.56 -3.57 -6.26
C TYR A 38 -4.26 -2.99 -5.02
N LEU A 39 -4.05 -1.70 -4.73
CA LEU A 39 -4.69 -1.04 -3.60
C LEU A 39 -6.21 -0.98 -3.75
N GLN A 40 -6.71 -0.71 -4.96
CA GLN A 40 -8.14 -0.77 -5.27
C GLN A 40 -8.72 -2.18 -5.10
N LEU A 41 -7.96 -3.21 -5.47
CA LEU A 41 -8.33 -4.59 -5.26
C LEU A 41 -8.42 -4.94 -3.77
N LEU A 42 -7.47 -4.48 -2.95
CA LEU A 42 -7.52 -4.65 -1.50
C LEU A 42 -8.75 -3.96 -0.89
N GLU A 43 -9.07 -2.73 -1.30
CA GLU A 43 -10.26 -2.04 -0.81
C GLU A 43 -11.55 -2.81 -1.11
N ARG A 44 -11.63 -3.49 -2.27
CA ARG A 44 -12.77 -4.35 -2.64
C ARG A 44 -12.81 -5.63 -1.81
N ALA A 45 -11.67 -6.31 -1.65
CA ALA A 45 -11.60 -7.59 -0.94
C ALA A 45 -11.87 -7.50 0.57
N TYR A 46 -11.67 -6.32 1.16
CA TYR A 46 -11.97 -6.07 2.58
C TYR A 46 -13.31 -5.35 2.80
N ARG A 47 -14.26 -5.50 1.88
CA ARG A 47 -15.65 -5.13 2.12
C ARG A 47 -16.31 -6.09 3.13
N THR A 48 -17.18 -5.52 3.95
CA THR A 48 -18.07 -6.27 4.85
C THR A 48 -19.09 -7.08 4.06
N ARG A 49 -19.79 -8.01 4.74
CA ARG A 49 -20.87 -8.82 4.12
C ARG A 49 -22.00 -7.96 3.56
N GLU A 50 -22.22 -6.79 4.16
CA GLU A 50 -23.19 -5.78 3.75
C GLU A 50 -22.67 -4.86 2.63
N GLY A 51 -21.50 -5.16 2.05
CA GLY A 51 -20.90 -4.42 0.94
C GLY A 51 -20.23 -3.10 1.34
N LYS A 52 -20.15 -2.77 2.64
CA LYS A 52 -19.48 -1.55 3.13
C LYS A 52 -17.99 -1.81 3.30
N SER A 53 -17.12 -0.96 2.73
CA SER A 53 -15.69 -1.08 2.98
C SER A 53 -15.35 -0.66 4.41
N SER A 54 -14.51 -1.42 5.12
CA SER A 54 -14.02 -1.04 6.46
C SER A 54 -13.08 0.16 6.44
N PHE A 55 -12.50 0.45 5.28
CA PHE A 55 -11.66 1.62 5.00
C PHE A 55 -11.94 2.16 3.59
N ARG A 56 -11.45 3.35 3.28
CA ARG A 56 -11.42 3.95 1.95
C ARG A 56 -10.00 4.39 1.66
N LEU A 57 -9.52 4.13 0.45
CA LEU A 57 -8.21 4.62 0.03
C LEU A 57 -8.37 5.87 -0.85
N VAL A 58 -7.62 6.92 -0.53
CA VAL A 58 -7.43 8.09 -1.39
C VAL A 58 -6.05 7.95 -2.04
N LEU A 59 -6.04 7.45 -3.28
CA LEU A 59 -4.82 7.09 -3.99
C LEU A 59 -4.26 8.29 -4.77
N MET A 60 -2.96 8.49 -4.66
CA MET A 60 -2.23 9.56 -5.34
C MET A 60 -1.05 8.97 -6.11
N GLY A 61 -1.12 9.09 -7.43
CA GLY A 61 0.00 8.83 -8.33
C GLY A 61 0.10 9.96 -9.33
N ALA A 62 1.12 9.92 -10.18
CA ALA A 62 1.29 10.86 -11.28
C ALA A 62 1.59 10.10 -12.58
N ALA A 63 1.23 10.72 -13.71
CA ALA A 63 1.70 10.25 -15.00
C ALA A 63 3.22 10.40 -15.08
N GLY A 64 3.91 9.41 -15.62
CA GLY A 64 5.37 9.24 -15.54
C GLY A 64 5.88 8.62 -14.24
N GLY A 65 4.99 8.35 -13.27
CA GLY A 65 5.32 7.88 -11.94
C GLY A 65 5.87 8.97 -11.00
N LEU A 66 6.02 8.61 -9.72
CA LEU A 66 6.66 9.44 -8.69
C LEU A 66 7.95 8.77 -8.23
N ARG A 67 8.91 9.58 -7.75
CA ARG A 67 10.08 9.10 -7.00
C ARG A 67 9.77 9.05 -5.49
N PRO A 68 10.53 8.32 -4.66
CA PRO A 68 10.23 8.16 -3.24
C PRO A 68 10.00 9.48 -2.49
N MET A 69 10.84 10.51 -2.70
CA MET A 69 10.61 11.81 -2.05
C MET A 69 9.32 12.49 -2.51
N ALA A 70 9.02 12.42 -3.80
CA ALA A 70 7.82 13.03 -4.37
C ALA A 70 6.53 12.36 -3.88
N THR A 71 6.56 11.06 -3.55
CA THR A 71 5.41 10.40 -2.91
C THR A 71 5.13 10.95 -1.52
N VAL A 72 6.18 11.22 -0.72
CA VAL A 72 6.05 11.81 0.62
C VAL A 72 5.54 13.25 0.52
N ASP A 73 6.06 14.04 -0.42
CA ASP A 73 5.61 15.42 -0.63
C ASP A 73 4.13 15.44 -1.03
N ARG A 74 3.75 14.59 -1.98
CA ARG A 74 2.37 14.50 -2.47
C ARG A 74 1.38 14.19 -1.36
N VAL A 75 1.66 13.21 -0.50
CA VAL A 75 0.71 12.85 0.57
C VAL A 75 0.62 13.93 1.64
N LEU A 76 1.68 14.71 1.87
CA LEU A 76 1.68 15.84 2.81
C LEU A 76 0.93 17.06 2.27
N GLU A 77 0.95 17.28 0.95
CA GLU A 77 0.17 18.35 0.30
C GLU A 77 -1.34 18.08 0.33
N GLU A 78 -1.74 16.82 0.11
CA GLU A 78 -3.16 16.46 -0.09
C GLU A 78 -3.88 16.09 1.21
N ALA A 79 -3.17 15.60 2.24
CA ALA A 79 -3.77 15.08 3.46
C ALA A 79 -3.54 16.02 4.66
N GLY A 80 -4.58 16.29 5.44
CA GLY A 80 -4.54 17.18 6.59
C GLY A 80 -3.77 16.61 7.80
N PRO A 81 -3.37 17.43 8.79
CA PRO A 81 -2.42 17.04 9.84
C PRO A 81 -2.77 15.79 10.67
N HIS A 82 -4.06 15.42 10.74
CA HIS A 82 -4.54 14.27 11.51
C HIS A 82 -4.99 13.09 10.65
N ASP A 83 -4.87 13.20 9.33
CA ASP A 83 -5.21 12.12 8.40
C ASP A 83 -4.16 11.01 8.45
N GLU A 84 -4.60 9.79 8.22
CA GLU A 84 -3.69 8.65 8.06
C GLU A 84 -3.03 8.68 6.69
N LYS A 85 -1.69 8.68 6.68
CA LYS A 85 -0.86 8.85 5.48
C LYS A 85 0.05 7.66 5.28
N TRP A 86 0.08 7.15 4.06
CA TRP A 86 0.98 6.10 3.63
C TRP A 86 1.66 6.49 2.32
N VAL A 87 2.88 6.00 2.14
CA VAL A 87 3.58 6.01 0.86
C VAL A 87 4.01 4.59 0.49
N LEU A 88 3.89 4.26 -0.79
CA LEU A 88 4.39 3.03 -1.37
C LEU A 88 5.48 3.38 -2.37
N PHE A 89 6.65 2.83 -2.16
CA PHE A 89 7.73 2.86 -3.12
C PHE A 89 8.48 1.53 -3.13
N ASP A 90 9.16 1.25 -4.23
CA ASP A 90 10.02 0.08 -4.36
C ASP A 90 11.50 0.46 -4.35
N ARG A 91 12.35 -0.52 -4.03
CA ARG A 91 13.79 -0.27 -4.00
C ARG A 91 14.35 -0.04 -5.40
N ASP A 92 13.86 -0.78 -6.39
CA ASP A 92 14.35 -0.90 -7.77
C ASP A 92 15.85 -0.60 -7.93
N ALA A 93 16.67 -1.67 -7.94
CA ALA A 93 18.13 -1.57 -8.03
C ALA A 93 18.64 -0.83 -9.26
N ALA A 94 17.83 -0.68 -10.31
CA ALA A 94 18.25 -0.12 -11.58
C ALA A 94 18.30 1.42 -11.61
N ASP A 95 17.70 2.12 -10.64
CA ASP A 95 17.43 3.58 -10.74
C ASP A 95 18.20 4.45 -9.71
N ASN A 96 19.35 3.98 -9.20
CA ASN A 96 20.25 4.76 -8.32
C ASN A 96 19.55 5.46 -7.12
N ARG A 97 18.40 4.91 -6.69
CA ARG A 97 17.48 5.47 -5.68
C ARG A 97 17.85 5.08 -4.25
N ASP A 98 18.92 4.31 -4.09
CA ASP A 98 19.48 3.91 -2.78
C ASP A 98 19.82 5.11 -1.89
N ALA A 99 20.17 6.27 -2.46
CA ALA A 99 20.43 7.49 -1.69
C ALA A 99 19.16 8.29 -1.36
N GLU A 100 18.10 8.13 -2.16
CA GLU A 100 16.83 8.85 -2.02
C GLU A 100 15.91 8.18 -1.00
N ILE A 101 15.83 6.85 -1.02
CA ILE A 101 15.00 6.08 -0.09
C ILE A 101 15.27 6.45 1.38
N PRO A 102 16.52 6.50 1.87
CA PRO A 102 16.79 6.93 3.24
C PRO A 102 16.32 8.35 3.56
N ARG A 103 16.34 9.26 2.58
CA ARG A 103 15.83 10.64 2.75
C ARG A 103 14.31 10.64 2.84
N ALA A 104 13.64 9.89 1.96
CA ALA A 104 12.18 9.74 1.98
C ALA A 104 11.70 9.09 3.28
N MET A 105 12.38 8.03 3.74
CA MET A 105 12.09 7.38 5.02
C MET A 105 12.21 8.35 6.21
N ARG A 106 13.28 9.17 6.25
CA ARG A 106 13.46 10.18 7.32
C ARG A 106 12.35 11.23 7.27
N LYS A 107 12.09 11.81 6.11
CA LYS A 107 11.03 12.82 5.94
C LYS A 107 9.66 12.24 6.31
N ALA A 108 9.37 11.01 5.92
CA ALA A 108 8.12 10.33 6.25
C ALA A 108 7.97 10.16 7.77
N ALA A 109 9.01 9.67 8.45
CA ALA A 109 9.02 9.50 9.90
C ALA A 109 8.83 10.83 10.65
N GLU A 110 9.51 11.89 10.23
CA GLU A 110 9.39 13.24 10.81
C GLU A 110 7.97 13.83 10.68
N ASN A 111 7.20 13.39 9.69
CA ASN A 111 5.86 13.91 9.39
C ASN A 111 4.72 12.91 9.67
N GLY A 112 5.01 11.81 10.39
CA GLY A 112 3.99 10.81 10.73
C GLY A 112 3.41 10.05 9.54
N VAL A 113 4.14 9.98 8.42
CA VAL A 113 3.77 9.21 7.22
C VAL A 113 4.32 7.80 7.35
N GLN A 114 3.46 6.81 7.16
CA GLN A 114 3.84 5.40 7.14
C GLN A 114 4.42 5.01 5.78
N VAL A 115 5.41 4.12 5.77
CA VAL A 115 6.05 3.65 4.54
C VAL A 115 5.82 2.17 4.34
N ALA A 116 5.38 1.80 3.15
CA ALA A 116 5.35 0.43 2.68
C ALA A 116 6.37 0.27 1.53
N LEU A 117 7.52 -0.33 1.85
CA LEU A 117 8.63 -0.55 0.91
C LEU A 117 8.57 -1.97 0.35
N SER A 118 8.61 -2.12 -0.97
CA SER A 118 8.83 -3.40 -1.63
C SER A 118 10.29 -3.55 -2.07
N HIS A 119 10.86 -4.75 -1.89
CA HIS A 119 12.25 -5.02 -2.23
C HIS A 119 12.41 -6.45 -2.79
N PRO A 120 12.88 -6.62 -4.04
CA PRO A 120 13.44 -5.59 -4.92
C PRO A 120 12.42 -4.71 -5.64
N SER A 121 11.24 -5.25 -5.96
CA SER A 121 10.17 -4.53 -6.69
C SER A 121 8.79 -4.91 -6.17
N PHE A 122 7.76 -4.21 -6.64
CA PHE A 122 6.37 -4.49 -6.29
C PHE A 122 5.92 -5.90 -6.74
N GLU A 123 6.47 -6.44 -7.82
CA GLU A 123 6.15 -7.79 -8.29
C GLU A 123 6.42 -8.88 -7.25
N LEU A 124 7.30 -8.62 -6.28
CA LEU A 124 7.48 -9.53 -5.16
C LEU A 124 6.18 -9.73 -4.39
N TRP A 125 5.46 -8.65 -4.08
CA TRP A 125 4.20 -8.74 -3.34
C TRP A 125 3.15 -9.53 -4.13
N LEU A 126 3.14 -9.39 -5.45
CA LEU A 126 2.27 -10.18 -6.33
C LEU A 126 2.64 -11.67 -6.29
N LEU A 127 3.93 -12.01 -6.35
CA LEU A 127 4.41 -13.39 -6.26
C LEU A 127 4.08 -14.04 -4.91
N LEU A 128 4.14 -13.27 -3.82
CA LEU A 128 3.90 -13.74 -2.46
C LEU A 128 2.46 -14.22 -2.21
N HIS A 129 1.49 -13.87 -3.07
CA HIS A 129 0.15 -14.47 -3.04
C HIS A 129 0.15 -15.95 -3.44
N PHE A 130 1.16 -16.39 -4.17
CA PHE A 130 1.19 -17.71 -4.80
C PHE A 130 2.24 -18.65 -4.19
N LYS A 131 3.37 -18.10 -3.75
CA LYS A 131 4.43 -18.89 -3.11
C LYS A 131 5.27 -18.03 -2.17
N PRO A 132 5.81 -18.62 -1.09
CA PRO A 132 6.88 -18.00 -0.34
C PRO A 132 8.08 -17.72 -1.25
N TRP A 133 8.78 -16.62 -0.94
CA TRP A 133 9.99 -16.23 -1.65
C TRP A 133 11.07 -15.86 -0.65
N THR A 134 12.22 -16.51 -0.80
CA THR A 134 13.46 -16.16 -0.12
C THR A 134 14.52 -16.24 -1.22
N SER A 135 15.08 -15.11 -1.61
CA SER A 135 16.15 -15.15 -2.60
C SER A 135 17.25 -14.16 -2.23
N PRO A 136 18.53 -14.54 -2.42
CA PRO A 136 19.67 -13.66 -2.22
C PRO A 136 19.88 -12.67 -3.39
N GLU A 137 18.85 -12.38 -4.19
CA GLU A 137 18.96 -11.54 -5.40
C GLU A 137 19.70 -10.23 -5.09
N SER A 138 20.55 -9.79 -6.01
CA SER A 138 21.29 -8.52 -6.00
C SER A 138 20.39 -7.27 -6.10
N GLY A 139 19.11 -7.40 -5.75
CA GLY A 139 18.10 -6.37 -5.86
C GLY A 139 17.43 -6.26 -7.23
N LEU A 140 17.66 -7.22 -8.13
CA LEU A 140 17.01 -7.28 -9.45
C LEU A 140 15.68 -8.04 -9.38
N ASP A 141 14.71 -7.66 -10.20
CA ASP A 141 13.35 -8.22 -10.20
C ASP A 141 13.07 -9.26 -11.30
N GLY A 142 14.07 -9.55 -12.16
CA GLY A 142 13.90 -10.39 -13.34
C GLY A 142 13.44 -11.81 -13.02
N GLU A 143 14.03 -12.45 -12.02
CA GLU A 143 13.62 -13.81 -11.61
C GLU A 143 12.24 -13.79 -10.93
N ILE A 144 11.91 -12.75 -10.16
CA ILE A 144 10.58 -12.59 -9.55
C ILE A 144 9.51 -12.49 -10.64
N LYS A 145 9.71 -11.65 -11.65
CA LYS A 145 8.80 -11.51 -12.80
C LYS A 145 8.66 -12.82 -13.55
N LYS A 146 9.75 -13.55 -13.77
CA LYS A 146 9.73 -14.85 -14.43
C LYS A 146 8.93 -15.88 -13.63
N GLN A 147 9.16 -15.96 -12.32
CA GLN A 147 8.45 -16.88 -11.43
C GLN A 147 6.96 -16.54 -11.35
N LEU A 148 6.61 -15.26 -11.27
CA LEU A 148 5.22 -14.78 -11.30
C LEU A 148 4.52 -15.21 -12.60
N ARG A 149 5.15 -15.00 -13.76
CA ARG A 149 4.61 -15.38 -15.08
C ARG A 149 4.44 -16.89 -15.26
N GLN A 150 5.29 -17.69 -14.62
CA GLN A 150 5.34 -19.15 -14.77
C GLN A 150 4.53 -19.88 -13.70
N HIS A 151 4.09 -19.20 -12.63
CA HIS A 151 3.38 -19.84 -11.55
C HIS A 151 2.00 -20.33 -12.01
N LYS A 152 1.71 -21.62 -11.78
CA LYS A 152 0.47 -22.28 -12.24
C LYS A 152 -0.82 -21.61 -11.75
N ASP A 153 -0.77 -21.03 -10.54
CA ASP A 153 -1.92 -20.40 -9.90
C ASP A 153 -2.03 -18.89 -10.22
N ALA A 154 -0.97 -18.28 -10.77
CA ALA A 154 -0.94 -16.88 -11.18
C ALA A 154 -1.60 -16.66 -12.55
N LYS A 155 -2.89 -17.03 -12.65
CA LYS A 155 -3.66 -16.91 -13.89
C LYS A 155 -3.71 -15.44 -14.34
N GLY A 156 -3.54 -15.22 -15.65
CA GLY A 156 -3.48 -13.88 -16.26
C GLY A 156 -2.10 -13.22 -16.22
N PHE A 157 -1.13 -13.74 -15.45
CA PHE A 157 0.19 -13.12 -15.31
C PHE A 157 1.20 -13.49 -16.40
N LYS A 158 0.91 -14.45 -17.28
CA LYS A 158 1.85 -14.94 -18.32
C LYS A 158 2.48 -13.81 -19.16
N GLU A 159 1.67 -12.80 -19.50
CA GLU A 159 2.10 -11.62 -20.28
C GLU A 159 2.22 -10.33 -19.43
N TYR A 160 2.23 -10.45 -18.10
CA TYR A 160 2.40 -9.31 -17.21
C TYR A 160 3.76 -8.65 -17.45
N ASP A 161 3.77 -7.33 -17.60
CA ASP A 161 4.98 -6.51 -17.79
C ASP A 161 5.85 -6.94 -19.01
N ARG A 162 5.23 -7.41 -20.09
CA ARG A 162 5.90 -7.74 -21.36
C ARG A 162 5.66 -6.73 -22.49
N ALA A 163 4.56 -5.98 -22.42
CA ALA A 163 4.29 -4.92 -23.37
C ALA A 163 5.06 -3.65 -22.95
N SER A 164 5.50 -2.85 -23.92
CA SER A 164 6.08 -1.54 -23.66
C SER A 164 5.06 -0.63 -22.97
N GLY A 165 5.48 -0.04 -21.84
CA GLY A 165 4.67 0.86 -21.01
C GLY A 165 3.48 0.19 -20.31
N GLU A 166 2.72 1.01 -19.57
CA GLU A 166 1.27 1.00 -19.44
C GLU A 166 0.48 -0.32 -19.51
N ARG A 167 0.38 -0.80 -20.73
CA ARG A 167 -0.67 -1.73 -21.16
C ARG A 167 -0.43 -3.15 -20.62
N GLY A 168 0.79 -3.46 -20.15
CA GLY A 168 1.16 -4.78 -19.63
C GLY A 168 0.96 -4.96 -18.12
N LYS A 169 0.77 -3.88 -17.35
CA LYS A 169 0.90 -3.88 -15.89
C LYS A 169 -0.40 -3.86 -15.09
N GLY A 170 -1.56 -3.84 -15.75
CA GLY A 170 -2.86 -3.83 -15.07
C GLY A 170 -3.12 -5.10 -14.25
N LEU A 171 -3.89 -4.98 -13.17
CA LEU A 171 -4.29 -6.11 -12.33
C LEU A 171 -5.80 -6.41 -12.41
N ASP A 172 -6.44 -6.12 -13.54
CA ASP A 172 -7.85 -6.39 -13.78
C ASP A 172 -8.13 -7.84 -14.25
N GLY A 173 -9.43 -8.17 -14.34
CA GLY A 173 -9.93 -9.45 -14.86
C GLY A 173 -9.30 -10.67 -14.18
N GLN A 174 -8.72 -11.56 -14.98
CA GLN A 174 -8.15 -12.83 -14.50
C GLN A 174 -6.99 -12.64 -13.51
N ARG A 175 -6.26 -11.51 -13.57
CA ARG A 175 -5.19 -11.20 -12.61
C ARG A 175 -5.76 -10.86 -11.24
N ALA A 176 -6.83 -10.07 -11.18
CA ALA A 176 -7.54 -9.77 -9.95
C ALA A 176 -8.05 -11.05 -9.27
N GLU A 177 -8.70 -11.91 -10.04
CA GLU A 177 -9.28 -13.16 -9.55
C GLU A 177 -8.23 -14.12 -8.98
N SER A 178 -7.04 -14.17 -9.60
CA SER A 178 -5.97 -15.05 -9.12
C SER A 178 -5.30 -14.54 -7.85
N LEU A 179 -5.21 -13.23 -7.63
CA LEU A 179 -4.62 -12.64 -6.42
C LEU A 179 -5.51 -12.82 -5.17
N LEU A 180 -6.81 -12.56 -5.26
CA LEU A 180 -7.68 -12.45 -4.08
C LEU A 180 -8.66 -13.61 -3.91
N GLY A 181 -8.63 -14.58 -4.83
CA GLY A 181 -9.48 -15.76 -4.82
C GLY A 181 -10.94 -15.47 -5.23
N ARG A 182 -11.66 -16.52 -5.65
CA ARG A 182 -13.08 -16.41 -6.03
C ARG A 182 -13.93 -15.95 -4.84
N GLY A 183 -14.69 -14.86 -5.03
CA GLY A 183 -15.66 -14.35 -4.04
C GLY A 183 -15.21 -13.14 -3.21
N ARG A 184 -14.01 -12.60 -3.46
CA ARG A 184 -13.51 -11.33 -2.86
C ARG A 184 -13.31 -10.19 -3.87
N VAL A 185 -13.54 -10.46 -5.15
CA VAL A 185 -13.43 -9.51 -6.25
C VAL A 185 -14.78 -9.36 -6.91
#